data_AF-A0A9D5P1D1-F1
#
_entry.id   AF-A0A9D5P1D1-F1
#
_cell.length_a   1.000
_cell.length_b   1.000
_cell.length_c   1.000
_cell.angle_alpha   90.00
_cell.angle_beta   90.00
_cell.angle_gamma   90.00
#
_symmetry.space_group_name_H-M   'P 1'
#
loop_
_entity.id
_entity.type
_entity.pdbx_description
1 polymer ?
#
loop_
_entity_poly.entity_id
_entity_poly.type
_entity_poly.pdbx_seq_one_letter_code
_entity_poly.pdbx_strand_id
1 'polypeptide(L)' 'LSHSVDYAQQARLLIARVAAKHGHTEAIPVPDYSTKAKAQAAIGLNMKALNENKQRFLQEIEPKWIEEAKKKGKLIEI' A
#
# COMPACT_ATOMS: atom_id res chain seq x y z
N LEU A 1 10.98 -17.01 -8.01
CA LEU A 1 10.99 -16.83 -6.53
C LEU A 1 12.33 -17.13 -5.88
N SER A 2 13.13 -18.10 -6.35
CA SER A 2 14.44 -18.42 -5.75
C SER A 2 15.37 -17.20 -5.65
N HIS A 3 15.68 -16.58 -6.79
CA HIS A 3 16.60 -15.43 -6.81
C HIS A 3 16.12 -14.23 -5.99
N SER A 4 14.81 -13.96 -5.96
CA SER A 4 14.27 -12.84 -5.17
C SER A 4 14.45 -13.06 -3.66
N VAL A 5 14.38 -14.30 -3.18
CA VAL A 5 14.61 -14.61 -1.76
C VAL A 5 16.09 -14.44 -1.42
N ASP A 6 16.99 -14.88 -2.30
CA ASP A 6 18.45 -14.70 -2.13
C ASP A 6 18.81 -13.21 -2.01
N TYR A 7 18.28 -12.37 -2.90
CA TYR A 7 18.49 -10.92 -2.85
C TYR A 7 17.94 -10.30 -1.56
N ALA A 8 16.75 -10.71 -1.11
CA ALA A 8 16.16 -10.22 0.13
C ALA A 8 17.02 -10.59 1.36
N GLN A 9 17.59 -11.80 1.39
CA GLN A 9 18.50 -12.22 2.45
C GLN A 9 19.81 -11.42 2.43
N GLN A 10 20.40 -11.18 1.26
CA GLN A 10 21.59 -10.33 1.12
C GLN A 10 21.31 -8.91 1.63
N ALA A 11 20.17 -8.33 1.29
CA ALA A 11 19.77 -7.01 1.78
C ALA A 11 19.65 -6.99 3.31
N ARG A 12 19.02 -8.01 3.93
CA ARG A 12 18.91 -8.10 5.40
C ARG A 12 20.27 -8.15 6.09
N LEU A 13 21.24 -8.87 5.52
CA LEU A 13 22.61 -8.91 6.06
C LEU A 13 23.28 -7.53 6.02
N LEU A 14 23.14 -6.81 4.90
CA LEU A 14 23.69 -5.46 4.76
C LEU A 14 23.03 -4.47 5.74
N ILE A 15 21.72 -4.54 5.91
CA ILE A 15 20.98 -3.72 6.87
C ILE A 15 21.45 -3.99 8.31
N ALA A 16 21.63 -5.26 8.69
CA ALA A 16 22.12 -5.62 10.02
C ALA A 16 23.53 -5.06 10.29
N ARG A 17 24.42 -5.08 9.29
CA ARG A 17 25.76 -4.46 9.40
C ARG A 17 25.67 -2.95 9.62
N VAL A 18 24.75 -2.27 8.92
CA VAL A 18 24.51 -0.83 9.10
C VAL A 18 23.96 -0.56 10.49
N ALA A 19 22.94 -1.30 10.94
CA ALA A 19 22.37 -1.17 12.28
C ALA A 19 23.43 -1.34 13.38
N ALA A 20 24.30 -2.36 13.26
CA ALA A 20 25.39 -2.60 14.19
C ALA A 20 26.41 -1.45 14.23
N LYS A 21 26.72 -0.83 13.09
CA LYS A 21 27.56 0.39 13.05
C LYS A 21 26.94 1.57 13.80
N HIS A 22 25.61 1.61 13.89
CA HIS A 22 24.87 2.60 14.67
C HIS A 22 24.56 2.15 16.11
N GLY A 23 25.19 1.06 16.59
CA GLY A 23 25.05 0.57 17.96
C GLY A 23 23.81 -0.30 18.21
N HIS A 24 23.06 -0.66 17.18
CA HIS A 24 21.91 -1.58 17.30
C HIS A 24 22.31 -2.98 16.85
N THR A 25 22.49 -3.90 17.81
CA THR A 25 22.95 -5.28 17.58
C THR A 25 21.84 -6.32 17.77
N GLU A 26 20.66 -5.90 18.22
CA GLU A 26 19.52 -6.78 18.42
C GLU A 26 18.73 -7.00 17.13
N ALA A 27 17.71 -7.86 17.20
CA ALA A 27 16.79 -8.05 16.09
C ALA A 27 16.00 -6.76 15.85
N ILE A 28 15.99 -6.29 14.60
CA ILE A 28 15.22 -5.11 14.21
C ILE A 28 13.72 -5.41 14.42
N PRO A 29 13.01 -4.63 15.24
CA PRO A 29 11.59 -4.86 15.49
C PRO A 29 10.81 -4.64 14.20
N VAL A 30 9.92 -5.58 13.88
CA VAL A 30 9.00 -5.48 12.77
C VAL A 30 7.58 -5.33 13.32
N PRO A 31 6.76 -4.40 12.81
CA PRO A 31 5.38 -4.31 13.20
C PRO A 31 4.60 -5.51 12.64
N ASP A 32 3.43 -5.75 13.21
CA ASP A 32 2.60 -6.88 12.82
C ASP A 32 1.94 -6.63 11.45
N TYR A 33 2.26 -7.46 10.46
CA TYR A 33 1.70 -7.42 9.11
C TYR A 33 0.73 -8.58 8.81
N SER A 34 0.29 -9.33 9.85
CA SER A 34 -0.53 -10.54 9.70
C SER A 34 -1.90 -10.33 9.07
N THR A 35 -2.41 -9.10 9.09
CA THR A 35 -3.67 -8.74 8.42
C THR A 35 -3.49 -7.47 7.60
N LYS A 36 -4.33 -7.32 6.56
CA LYS A 36 -4.37 -6.11 5.74
C LYS A 36 -4.50 -4.85 6.59
N ALA A 37 -5.39 -4.85 7.58
CA ALA A 37 -5.62 -3.70 8.45
C ALA A 37 -4.37 -3.35 9.28
N LYS A 38 -3.70 -4.35 9.86
CA LYS A 38 -2.47 -4.11 10.64
C LYS A 38 -1.33 -3.62 9.77
N ALA A 39 -1.17 -4.17 8.57
CA ALA A 39 -0.15 -3.72 7.63
C ALA A 39 -0.37 -2.29 7.15
N GLN A 40 -1.63 -1.91 6.84
CA GLN A 40 -1.99 -0.54 6.48
C GLN A 40 -1.73 0.45 7.62
N ALA A 41 -2.03 0.07 8.86
CA ALA A 41 -1.73 0.87 10.04
C ALA A 41 -0.21 1.00 10.27
N ALA A 42 0.55 -0.07 10.07
CA ALA A 42 2.00 -0.07 10.25
C ALA A 42 2.74 0.89 9.30
N ILE A 43 2.18 1.16 8.12
CA ILE A 43 2.72 2.15 7.17
C ILE A 43 2.02 3.52 7.26
N GLY A 44 1.15 3.73 8.25
CA GLY A 44 0.52 5.02 8.55
C GLY A 44 -0.70 5.40 7.71
N LEU A 45 -1.37 4.44 7.05
CA LEU A 45 -2.57 4.74 6.26
C LEU A 45 -3.81 4.96 7.14
N ASN A 46 -4.40 6.15 7.06
CA ASN A 46 -5.71 6.42 7.62
C ASN A 46 -6.81 5.83 6.71
N MET A 47 -7.06 4.53 6.86
CA MET A 47 -8.02 3.80 6.03
C MET A 47 -9.45 4.30 6.17
N LYS A 48 -9.83 4.84 7.32
CA LYS A 48 -11.16 5.43 7.51
C LYS A 48 -11.35 6.61 6.57
N ALA A 49 -10.44 7.59 6.61
CA ALA A 49 -10.50 8.76 5.74
C ALA A 49 -10.41 8.40 4.25
N LEU A 50 -9.53 7.45 3.89
CA LEU A 50 -9.41 6.99 2.49
C LEU A 50 -10.69 6.34 1.98
N ASN A 51 -11.33 5.51 2.81
CA ASN A 51 -12.58 4.86 2.44
C ASN A 51 -13.73 5.88 2.33
N GLU A 52 -13.84 6.82 3.28
CA GLU A 52 -14.83 7.90 3.24
C GLU A 52 -14.67 8.77 1.98
N ASN A 53 -13.43 9.15 1.65
CA ASN A 53 -13.14 9.91 0.43
C ASN A 53 -13.48 9.11 -0.84
N LYS A 54 -13.18 7.81 -0.85
CA LYS A 54 -13.54 6.95 -1.98
C LYS A 54 -15.05 6.84 -2.14
N GLN A 55 -15.80 6.70 -1.04
CA GLN A 55 -17.26 6.68 -1.09
C GLN A 55 -17.83 7.99 -1.64
N ARG A 56 -17.31 9.14 -1.20
CA ARG A 56 -17.70 10.45 -1.74
C ARG A 56 -17.44 10.53 -3.24
N PHE A 57 -16.26 10.09 -3.69
CA PHE A 57 -15.92 10.06 -5.11
C PHE A 57 -16.91 9.22 -5.92
N LEU A 58 -17.26 8.02 -5.44
CA LEU A 58 -18.20 7.12 -6.11
C LEU A 58 -19.62 7.70 -6.16
N GLN A 59 -20.02 8.48 -5.16
CA GLN A 59 -21.37 9.07 -5.10
C GLN A 59 -21.49 10.37 -5.90
N GLU A 60 -20.45 11.21 -5.89
CA GLU A 60 -20.54 12.58 -6.41
C GLU A 60 -19.89 12.76 -7.78
N ILE A 61 -18.79 12.06 -8.05
CA ILE A 61 -17.93 12.29 -9.22
C ILE A 61 -18.14 11.22 -10.28
N GLU A 62 -18.17 9.95 -9.89
CA GLU A 62 -18.34 8.83 -10.81
C GLU A 62 -19.62 8.96 -11.67
N PRO A 63 -20.80 9.33 -11.13
CA PRO A 63 -22.01 9.48 -11.96
C PRO A 63 -21.86 10.56 -13.03
N LYS A 64 -21.20 11.68 -12.70
CA LYS A 64 -20.94 12.77 -13.66
C LYS A 64 -20.03 12.30 -14.79
N TRP A 65 -19.01 11.51 -14.47
CA TRP A 65 -18.11 10.94 -15.48
C TRP A 65 -18.83 9.96 -16.39
N ILE A 66 -19.70 9.11 -15.83
CA ILE A 66 -20.53 8.18 -16.60
C ILE A 66 -21.45 8.95 -17.55
N GLU A 67 -22.13 9.99 -17.06
CA GLU A 67 -23.02 10.82 -17.88
C GLU A 67 -22.25 11.52 -19.02
N GLU A 68 -21.10 12.11 -18.71
CA GLU A 68 -20.23 12.73 -19.71
C GLU A 68 -19.73 11.74 -20.75
N ALA A 69 -19.31 10.54 -20.32
CA ALA A 69 -18.80 9.51 -21.21
C ALA A 69 -19.91 8.98 -22.14
N LYS A 70 -21.14 8.81 -21.63
CA LYS A 70 -22.33 8.49 -22.43
C LYS A 70 -22.64 9.57 -23.46
N LYS A 71 -22.67 10.85 -23.05
CA LYS A 71 -22.90 12.00 -23.95
C LYS A 71 -21.87 12.08 -25.08
N LYS A 72 -20.61 11.74 -24.79
CA LYS A 72 -19.50 11.76 -25.75
C LYS A 72 -19.45 10.48 -26.62
N GLY A 73 -20.36 9.53 -26.43
CA GLY A 73 -20.37 8.24 -27.14
C GLY A 73 -19.16 7.35 -26.82
N LYS A 74 -18.46 7.62 -25.71
CA LYS A 74 -17.22 6.92 -25.30
C LYS A 74 -17.47 5.82 -24.29
N LEU A 75 -18.71 5.68 -23.80
CA LEU A 75 -19.12 4.59 -22.94
C LEU A 75 -20.03 3.64 -23.72
N ILE A 76 -19.61 2.38 -23.85
CA ILE A 76 -20.42 1.29 -24.39
C ILE A 76 -20.97 0.55 -23.18
N GLU A 77 -22.28 0.54 -22.97
CA GLU A 77 -22.90 -0.39 -22.02
C GLU A 77 -22.73 -1.81 -22.57
N ILE A 78 -22.03 -2.66 -21.81
CA ILE A 78 -21.89 -4.10 -22.09
C ILE A 78 -23.08 -4.82 -21.47
#